data_AF-A0A369KRZ0-F1
#
_entry.id   AF-A0A369KRZ0-F1
#
_cell.length_a   1.000
_cell.length_b   1.000
_cell.length_c   1.000
_cell.angle_alpha   90.00
_cell.angle_beta   90.00
_cell.angle_gamma   90.00
#
_symmetry.space_group_name_H-M   'P 1'
#
loop_
_entity.id
_entity.type
_entity.pdbx_description
1 polymer ?
#
loop_
_entity_poly.entity_id
_entity_poly.type
_entity_poly.pdbx_seq_one_letter_code
_entity_poly.pdbx_strand_id
1 'polypeptide(L)'
;MNQALMIKVGANIKDNKGLSPIFNDDTYEYIPSLLEPDFNTSKHHNHRHYSNMLCQNKNLQDMHMSSFVNEGTGHVDPEFYTFTYGETRKPYINLLKKLRDGDLLVFLITLQKYLLKQDNFILTGNPQLFVFGFFTIQDWQKNLCEFDGDLSNFNLNNFEKTCNEHIIYSSKHIKTPDNKKLFLIQGQKNNSVLFKHPLKISQEEKILNKYVKNWGIEQVNKSLQAHWCKNFETVKSELFKHGQENRWVEWAIP
;
A
#
# COMPACT_ATOMS: atom_id res chain seq x y z
N MET A 1 2.79 25.15 -1.87
CA MET A 1 3.83 24.40 -2.62
C MET A 1 3.49 22.94 -2.43
N ASN A 2 3.35 22.20 -3.53
CA ASN A 2 2.95 20.80 -3.46
C ASN A 2 4.11 19.93 -2.96
N GLN A 3 3.77 18.76 -2.44
CA GLN A 3 4.71 17.83 -1.81
C GLN A 3 4.30 16.38 -2.11
N ALA A 4 5.25 15.47 -1.93
CA ALA A 4 4.97 14.04 -1.97
C ALA A 4 5.30 13.39 -0.62
N LEU A 5 4.36 12.61 -0.10
CA LEU A 5 4.55 11.78 1.09
C LEU A 5 4.76 10.34 0.64
N MET A 6 5.93 9.78 0.95
CA MET A 6 6.18 8.35 0.77
C MET A 6 5.85 7.60 2.05
N ILE A 7 5.11 6.50 1.95
CA ILE A 7 4.84 5.58 3.06
C ILE A 7 5.10 4.14 2.64
N LYS A 8 5.67 3.33 3.54
CA LYS A 8 5.81 1.89 3.31
C LYS A 8 4.58 1.12 3.77
N VAL A 9 4.13 0.20 2.91
CA VAL A 9 2.94 -0.64 3.07
C VAL A 9 3.25 -2.08 2.65
N GLY A 10 2.29 -2.99 2.84
CA GLY A 10 2.40 -4.40 2.48
C GLY A 10 3.11 -5.26 3.54
N ALA A 11 3.33 -6.52 3.19
CA ALA A 11 4.00 -7.50 4.03
C ALA A 11 5.42 -7.08 4.43
N ASN A 12 5.83 -7.44 5.64
CA ASN A 12 7.16 -7.19 6.15
C ASN A 12 7.63 -8.26 7.16
N ILE A 13 8.94 -8.47 7.20
CA ILE A 13 9.58 -9.48 8.06
C ILE A 13 9.22 -9.31 9.55
N LYS A 14 9.00 -8.09 10.02
CA LYS A 14 8.71 -7.83 11.43
C LYS A 14 7.33 -8.40 11.80
N ASP A 15 6.31 -8.06 11.03
CA ASP A 15 4.91 -8.25 11.40
C ASP A 15 4.33 -9.59 10.89
N ASN A 16 4.61 -9.99 9.64
CA ASN A 16 4.07 -11.23 9.05
C ASN A 16 5.14 -12.23 8.59
N LYS A 17 6.41 -12.03 9.00
CA LYS A 17 7.55 -12.94 8.75
C LYS A 17 7.83 -13.23 7.28
N GLY A 18 7.34 -12.38 6.37
CA GLY A 18 7.46 -12.59 4.95
C GLY A 18 7.52 -11.30 4.16
N LEU A 19 7.74 -11.43 2.85
CA LEU A 19 7.88 -10.33 1.91
C LEU A 19 7.17 -10.65 0.60
N SER A 20 6.84 -9.58 -0.12
CA SER A 20 6.30 -9.67 -1.46
C SER A 20 7.39 -10.11 -2.47
N PRO A 21 7.13 -11.09 -3.34
CA PRO A 21 8.09 -11.52 -4.35
C PRO A 21 8.15 -10.57 -5.56
N ILE A 22 9.34 -10.43 -6.16
CA ILE A 22 9.56 -9.85 -7.49
C ILE A 22 10.27 -10.87 -8.40
N PHE A 23 9.83 -10.98 -9.65
CA PHE A 23 10.28 -11.98 -10.61
C PHE A 23 11.38 -11.44 -11.54
N ASN A 24 11.97 -12.32 -12.36
CA ASN A 24 13.00 -11.93 -13.33
C ASN A 24 12.47 -11.02 -14.46
N ASP A 25 11.16 -11.02 -14.71
CA ASP A 25 10.50 -10.13 -15.66
C ASP A 25 10.08 -8.79 -15.02
N ASP A 26 10.59 -8.47 -13.83
CA ASP A 26 10.30 -7.28 -13.02
C ASP A 26 8.81 -7.12 -12.63
N THR A 27 7.97 -8.12 -12.88
CA THR A 27 6.63 -8.19 -12.29
C THR A 27 6.74 -8.61 -10.82
N TYR A 28 5.69 -8.40 -10.04
CA TYR A 28 5.69 -8.70 -8.60
C TYR A 28 4.32 -9.19 -8.14
N GLU A 29 4.25 -9.72 -6.92
CA GLU A 29 3.00 -9.97 -6.20
C GLU A 29 2.90 -9.00 -5.03
N TYR A 30 1.80 -8.25 -4.92
CA TYR A 30 1.53 -7.43 -3.74
C TYR A 30 0.93 -8.31 -2.65
N ILE A 31 1.69 -8.55 -1.58
CA ILE A 31 1.18 -9.21 -0.38
C ILE A 31 0.80 -8.15 0.65
N PRO A 32 -0.47 -8.08 1.07
CA PRO A 32 -0.95 -7.07 2.01
C PRO A 32 -0.26 -7.14 3.39
N SER A 33 -0.39 -6.06 4.17
CA SER A 33 0.05 -6.06 5.57
C SER A 33 -0.87 -6.94 6.42
N LEU A 34 -0.38 -7.43 7.57
CA LEU A 34 -1.24 -8.13 8.52
C LEU A 34 -2.25 -7.16 9.14
N LEU A 35 -3.52 -7.54 9.17
CA LEU A 35 -4.57 -6.81 9.87
C LEU A 35 -4.27 -6.79 11.38
N GLU A 36 -4.38 -5.61 11.97
CA GLU A 36 -4.22 -5.44 13.42
C GLU A 36 -5.25 -6.31 14.17
N PRO A 37 -4.84 -7.09 15.19
CA PRO A 37 -5.73 -8.02 15.89
C PRO A 37 -7.01 -7.40 16.44
N ASP A 38 -6.93 -6.15 16.93
CA ASP A 38 -8.06 -5.42 17.50
C ASP A 38 -9.17 -5.11 16.48
N PHE A 39 -8.87 -5.15 15.19
CA PHE A 39 -9.86 -4.92 14.14
C PHE A 39 -10.55 -6.21 13.68
N ASN A 40 -9.96 -7.37 13.95
CA ASN A 40 -10.47 -8.64 13.45
C ASN A 40 -11.59 -9.16 14.36
N THR A 41 -12.84 -9.05 13.90
CA THR A 41 -14.01 -9.49 14.66
C THR A 41 -14.34 -10.97 14.47
N SER A 42 -13.75 -11.63 13.45
CA SER A 42 -14.00 -13.04 13.17
C SER A 42 -12.77 -13.71 12.54
N LYS A 43 -11.94 -14.31 13.40
CA LYS A 43 -10.70 -15.03 13.03
C LYS A 43 -10.93 -16.31 12.21
N HIS A 44 -12.16 -16.79 12.09
CA HIS A 44 -12.48 -18.10 11.52
C HIS A 44 -13.23 -18.03 10.18
N HIS A 45 -13.71 -16.85 9.77
CA HIS A 45 -14.57 -16.71 8.58
C HIS A 45 -14.16 -15.54 7.67
N ASN A 46 -12.87 -15.21 7.61
CA ASN A 46 -12.42 -14.12 6.75
C ASN A 46 -11.87 -14.65 5.41
N HIS A 47 -12.50 -14.31 4.29
CA HIS A 47 -12.00 -14.62 2.94
C HIS A 47 -10.65 -13.95 2.63
N ARG A 48 -10.25 -12.95 3.45
CA ARG A 48 -8.93 -12.31 3.41
C ARG A 48 -7.87 -13.01 4.27
N HIS A 49 -8.13 -14.23 4.75
CA HIS A 49 -7.04 -15.05 5.28
C HIS A 49 -6.02 -15.35 4.17
N TYR A 50 -4.72 -15.24 4.47
CA TYR A 50 -3.67 -15.48 3.46
C TYR A 50 -3.75 -16.86 2.82
N SER A 51 -4.23 -17.87 3.57
CA SER A 51 -4.54 -19.21 3.07
C SER A 51 -5.71 -19.29 2.08
N ASN A 52 -6.55 -18.26 2.01
CA ASN A 52 -7.69 -18.15 1.09
C ASN A 52 -7.44 -17.15 -0.04
N MET A 53 -6.44 -16.26 0.12
CA MET A 53 -6.10 -15.25 -0.89
C MET A 53 -5.17 -15.85 -1.94
N LEU A 54 -5.65 -15.98 -3.17
CA LEU A 54 -4.84 -16.37 -4.31
C LEU A 54 -3.92 -15.23 -4.75
N CYS A 55 -2.71 -15.59 -5.14
CA CYS A 55 -1.78 -14.69 -5.80
C CYS A 55 -2.33 -14.27 -7.17
N GLN A 56 -2.09 -13.01 -7.55
CA GLN A 56 -2.60 -12.40 -8.79
C GLN A 56 -1.59 -12.49 -9.94
N ASN A 57 -0.30 -12.58 -9.63
CA ASN A 57 0.75 -12.67 -10.62
C ASN A 57 0.70 -14.03 -11.33
N LYS A 58 0.73 -14.01 -12.67
CA LYS A 58 0.74 -15.20 -13.54
C LYS A 58 1.83 -16.23 -13.19
N ASN A 59 2.93 -15.80 -12.57
CA ASN A 59 4.03 -16.68 -12.17
C ASN A 59 3.72 -17.50 -10.90
N LEU A 60 2.59 -17.20 -10.24
CA LEU A 60 2.13 -17.79 -8.98
C LEU A 60 0.69 -18.33 -9.10
N GLN A 61 0.29 -18.76 -10.30
CA GLN A 61 -1.03 -19.35 -10.50
C GLN A 61 -1.30 -20.45 -9.47
N ASP A 62 -2.51 -20.42 -8.90
CA ASP A 62 -2.99 -21.35 -7.87
C ASP A 62 -2.23 -21.32 -6.53
N MET A 63 -1.26 -20.42 -6.36
CA MET A 63 -0.59 -20.23 -5.08
C MET A 63 -1.40 -19.30 -4.19
N HIS A 64 -1.43 -19.63 -2.91
CA HIS A 64 -1.97 -18.74 -1.87
C HIS A 64 -0.87 -17.85 -1.29
N MET A 65 -1.27 -16.66 -0.83
CA MET A 65 -0.37 -15.69 -0.20
C MET A 65 0.33 -16.26 1.05
N SER A 66 -0.28 -17.23 1.74
CA SER A 66 0.32 -17.97 2.86
C SER A 66 1.59 -18.73 2.50
N SER A 67 1.92 -18.86 1.21
CA SER A 67 3.21 -19.41 0.75
C SER A 67 4.39 -18.50 1.07
N PHE A 68 4.14 -17.22 1.36
CA PHE A 68 5.18 -16.20 1.50
C PHE A 68 5.21 -15.54 2.88
N VAL A 69 4.10 -15.60 3.62
CA VAL A 69 3.92 -14.95 4.92
C VAL A 69 3.28 -15.93 5.89
N ASN A 70 3.47 -15.67 7.19
CA ASN A 70 2.75 -16.40 8.22
C ASN A 70 1.24 -16.21 8.09
N GLU A 71 0.49 -17.25 8.44
CA GLU A 71 -0.97 -17.22 8.39
C GLU A 71 -1.55 -16.08 9.22
N GLY A 72 -2.61 -15.47 8.69
CA GLY A 72 -3.24 -14.29 9.24
C GLY A 72 -4.23 -13.69 8.27
N THR A 73 -4.87 -12.60 8.68
CA THR A 73 -5.78 -11.83 7.82
C THR A 73 -4.99 -10.73 7.14
N GLY A 74 -4.98 -10.73 5.81
CA GLY A 74 -4.43 -9.63 5.01
C GLY A 74 -5.29 -8.38 5.14
N HIS A 75 -4.62 -7.23 5.22
CA HIS A 75 -5.22 -5.90 5.16
C HIS A 75 -4.81 -5.22 3.86
N VAL A 76 -5.70 -5.27 2.85
CA VAL A 76 -5.49 -4.72 1.51
C VAL A 76 -5.62 -3.20 1.55
N ASP A 77 -4.50 -2.55 1.89
CA ASP A 77 -4.36 -1.10 1.84
C ASP A 77 -2.91 -0.73 1.43
N PRO A 78 -2.71 0.07 0.38
CA PRO A 78 -3.72 0.74 -0.46
C PRO A 78 -4.48 -0.20 -1.40
N GLU A 79 -5.68 0.23 -1.76
CA GLU A 79 -6.57 -0.40 -2.73
C GLU A 79 -6.61 0.48 -4.00
N PHE A 80 -6.24 -0.08 -5.16
CA PHE A 80 -6.02 0.69 -6.41
C PHE A 80 -7.17 0.61 -7.44
N TYR A 81 -8.20 -0.20 -7.22
CA TYR A 81 -9.42 -0.23 -8.02
C TYR A 81 -10.26 1.04 -7.79
N THR A 82 -10.40 1.45 -6.54
CA THR A 82 -11.04 2.71 -6.13
C THR A 82 -10.05 3.81 -5.75
N PHE A 83 -8.75 3.49 -5.70
CA PHE A 83 -7.69 4.38 -5.23
C PHE A 83 -7.96 4.90 -3.82
N THR A 84 -8.25 3.99 -2.90
CA THR A 84 -8.52 4.31 -1.49
C THR A 84 -7.41 3.78 -0.59
N TYR A 85 -7.21 4.45 0.54
CA TYR A 85 -6.24 4.05 1.55
C TYR A 85 -6.77 4.41 2.94
N GLY A 86 -6.73 3.44 3.86
CA GLY A 86 -7.02 3.63 5.27
C GLY A 86 -5.77 3.64 6.13
N GLU A 87 -5.81 4.46 7.19
CA GLU A 87 -4.76 4.50 8.20
C GLU A 87 -5.34 4.67 9.61
N THR A 88 -4.82 3.90 10.54
CA THR A 88 -5.30 3.81 11.93
C THR A 88 -4.25 4.29 12.93
N ARG A 89 -2.98 4.34 12.51
CA ARG A 89 -1.84 4.69 13.36
C ARG A 89 -1.74 6.21 13.46
N LYS A 90 -2.04 6.74 14.64
CA LYS A 90 -2.03 8.18 14.96
C LYS A 90 -0.82 8.96 14.39
N PRO A 91 0.43 8.48 14.45
CA PRO A 91 1.56 9.20 13.85
C PRO A 91 1.45 9.37 12.33
N TYR A 92 0.96 8.37 11.60
CA TYR A 92 0.76 8.43 10.16
C TYR A 92 -0.44 9.31 9.81
N ILE A 93 -1.55 9.20 10.55
CA ILE A 93 -2.73 10.07 10.38
C ILE A 93 -2.32 11.57 10.45
N ASN A 94 -1.49 11.94 11.42
CA ASN A 94 -1.00 13.31 11.56
C ASN A 94 -0.18 13.81 10.35
N LEU A 95 0.47 12.91 9.61
CA LEU A 95 1.19 13.25 8.38
C LEU A 95 0.23 13.35 7.20
N LEU A 96 -0.67 12.40 7.07
CA LEU A 96 -1.65 12.33 5.98
C LEU A 96 -2.58 13.56 6.00
N LYS A 97 -2.97 14.05 7.18
CA LYS A 97 -3.71 15.32 7.36
C LYS A 97 -3.03 16.56 6.78
N LYS A 98 -1.74 16.50 6.47
CA LYS A 98 -0.99 17.62 5.87
C LYS A 98 -1.07 17.65 4.35
N LEU A 99 -1.57 16.59 3.73
CA LEU A 99 -1.75 16.53 2.28
C LEU A 99 -2.82 17.54 1.84
N ARG A 100 -2.58 18.15 0.68
CA ARG A 100 -3.46 19.14 0.03
C ARG A 100 -3.64 18.79 -1.44
N ASP A 101 -4.51 19.54 -2.11
CA ASP A 101 -4.74 19.36 -3.55
C ASP A 101 -3.45 19.50 -4.35
N GLY A 102 -3.22 18.56 -5.25
CA GLY A 102 -2.03 18.46 -6.06
C GLY A 102 -0.84 17.75 -5.39
N ASP A 103 -0.94 17.37 -4.11
CA ASP A 103 0.07 16.53 -3.46
C ASP A 103 0.00 15.08 -3.96
N LEU A 104 1.08 14.32 -3.76
CA LEU A 104 1.14 12.88 -4.02
C LEU A 104 1.26 12.09 -2.73
N LEU A 105 0.48 11.02 -2.61
CA LEU A 105 0.72 9.94 -1.64
C LEU A 105 1.36 8.77 -2.38
N VAL A 106 2.62 8.51 -2.09
CA VAL A 106 3.46 7.55 -2.81
C VAL A 106 3.64 6.30 -1.95
N PHE A 107 3.37 5.13 -2.52
CA PHE A 107 3.40 3.88 -1.78
C PHE A 107 4.68 3.10 -2.08
N LEU A 108 5.41 2.79 -1.02
CA LEU A 108 6.61 1.99 -1.03
C LEU A 108 6.29 0.55 -0.61
N ILE A 109 6.94 -0.40 -1.25
CA ILE A 109 6.89 -1.82 -0.88
C ILE A 109 8.29 -2.40 -0.83
N THR A 110 8.49 -3.37 0.07
CA THR A 110 9.70 -4.18 0.08
C THR A 110 9.47 -5.46 -0.73
N LEU A 111 10.25 -5.62 -1.80
CA LEU A 111 10.23 -6.80 -2.65
C LEU A 111 11.52 -7.57 -2.52
N GLN A 112 11.44 -8.89 -2.62
CA GLN A 112 12.59 -9.78 -2.63
C GLN A 112 12.52 -10.72 -3.85
N LYS A 113 13.68 -10.97 -4.44
CA LYS A 113 13.76 -11.73 -5.69
C LYS A 113 13.26 -13.15 -5.48
N TYR A 114 12.30 -13.57 -6.30
CA TYR A 114 11.77 -14.93 -6.28
C TYR A 114 12.31 -15.72 -7.46
N LEU A 115 12.87 -16.91 -7.17
CA LEU A 115 13.35 -17.82 -8.19
C LEU A 115 12.49 -19.08 -8.21
N LEU A 116 11.91 -19.34 -9.38
CA LEU A 116 11.30 -20.61 -9.72
C LEU A 116 12.41 -21.64 -9.96
N LYS A 117 12.65 -22.53 -8.99
CA LYS A 117 13.33 -23.81 -9.24
C LYS A 117 12.27 -24.91 -9.17
N GLN A 118 12.35 -25.89 -10.07
CA GLN A 118 11.34 -26.93 -10.29
C GLN A 118 10.84 -27.62 -9.00
N ASP A 119 11.68 -27.68 -7.95
CA ASP A 119 11.35 -28.37 -6.70
C ASP A 119 11.26 -27.46 -5.47
N ASN A 120 11.63 -26.18 -5.56
CA ASN A 120 11.59 -25.27 -4.41
C ASN A 120 11.43 -23.80 -4.84
N PHE A 121 10.43 -23.16 -4.27
CA PHE A 121 10.16 -21.74 -4.39
C PHE A 121 10.93 -20.97 -3.32
N ILE A 122 11.95 -20.23 -3.73
CA ILE A 122 12.88 -19.61 -2.77
C ILE A 122 12.99 -18.10 -3.04
N LEU A 123 12.73 -17.31 -1.99
CA LEU A 123 13.12 -15.91 -1.96
C LEU A 123 14.64 -15.81 -1.78
N THR A 124 15.29 -15.05 -2.64
CA THR A 124 16.75 -14.95 -2.74
C THR A 124 17.21 -13.49 -2.80
N GLY A 125 18.47 -13.27 -2.47
CA GLY A 125 19.07 -11.94 -2.42
C GLY A 125 18.54 -11.06 -1.28
N ASN A 126 19.00 -9.81 -1.23
CA ASN A 126 18.60 -8.87 -0.19
C ASN A 126 17.28 -8.18 -0.56
N PRO A 127 16.35 -7.99 0.41
CA PRO A 127 15.14 -7.21 0.21
C PRO A 127 15.43 -5.80 -0.30
N GLN A 128 14.58 -5.28 -1.18
CA GLN A 128 14.73 -3.97 -1.82
C GLN A 128 13.43 -3.17 -1.76
N LEU A 129 13.54 -1.84 -1.70
CA LEU A 129 12.43 -0.90 -1.70
C LEU A 129 12.13 -0.41 -3.11
N PHE A 130 10.83 -0.42 -3.40
CA PHE A 130 10.30 0.05 -4.67
C PHE A 130 9.12 0.98 -4.42
N VAL A 131 8.92 1.96 -5.31
CA VAL A 131 7.61 2.60 -5.46
C VAL A 131 6.79 1.69 -6.37
N PHE A 132 5.61 1.25 -5.90
CA PHE A 132 4.73 0.42 -6.71
C PHE A 132 3.48 1.16 -7.18
N GLY A 133 3.16 2.30 -6.57
CA GLY A 133 2.08 3.16 -7.03
C GLY A 133 1.98 4.45 -6.25
N PHE A 134 1.08 5.33 -6.67
CA PHE A 134 0.80 6.58 -5.99
C PHE A 134 -0.63 7.05 -6.23
N PHE A 135 -1.14 7.84 -5.28
CA PHE A 135 -2.36 8.62 -5.43
C PHE A 135 -2.04 10.08 -5.67
N THR A 136 -2.80 10.71 -6.58
CA THR A 136 -2.87 12.16 -6.67
C THR A 136 -4.00 12.66 -5.78
N ILE A 137 -3.71 13.61 -4.89
CA ILE A 137 -4.71 14.20 -4.00
C ILE A 137 -5.44 15.33 -4.71
N GLN A 138 -6.77 15.30 -4.66
CA GLN A 138 -7.65 16.34 -5.18
C GLN A 138 -8.90 16.43 -4.30
N ASP A 139 -9.53 17.60 -4.22
CA ASP A 139 -10.67 17.91 -3.37
C ASP A 139 -10.45 17.40 -1.93
N TRP A 140 -9.28 17.70 -1.36
CA TRP A 140 -8.80 17.10 -0.11
C TRP A 140 -9.79 17.23 1.04
N GLN A 141 -10.59 18.31 1.09
CA GLN A 141 -11.63 18.50 2.11
C GLN A 141 -12.73 17.42 2.08
N LYS A 142 -12.98 16.83 0.91
CA LYS A 142 -13.98 15.77 0.70
C LYS A 142 -13.36 14.38 0.72
N ASN A 143 -12.13 14.26 0.23
CA ASN A 143 -11.47 12.99 -0.04
C ASN A 143 -10.47 12.56 1.05
N LEU A 144 -10.23 13.40 2.06
CA LEU A 144 -9.47 13.06 3.27
C LEU A 144 -10.36 13.29 4.49
N CYS A 145 -10.70 12.22 5.21
CA CYS A 145 -11.60 12.30 6.35
C CYS A 145 -11.08 11.47 7.53
N GLU A 146 -11.11 12.06 8.72
CA GLU A 146 -10.89 11.35 9.98
C GLU A 146 -12.23 10.95 10.59
N PHE A 147 -12.30 9.71 11.05
CA PHE A 147 -13.41 9.12 11.76
C PHE A 147 -12.92 8.59 13.10
N ASP A 148 -13.76 8.73 14.12
CA ASP A 148 -13.53 8.17 15.44
C ASP A 148 -14.53 7.03 15.65
N GLY A 149 -14.03 5.81 15.80
CA GLY A 149 -14.86 4.62 16.05
C GLY A 149 -15.47 3.97 14.80
N ASP A 150 -16.63 3.34 14.98
CA ASP A 150 -17.32 2.56 13.96
C ASP A 150 -17.83 3.43 12.79
N LEU A 151 -17.45 3.07 11.56
CA LEU A 151 -17.87 3.76 10.35
C LEU A 151 -19.36 3.67 10.05
N SER A 152 -20.09 2.71 10.66
CA SER A 152 -21.53 2.52 10.44
C SER A 152 -22.37 3.79 10.66
N ASN A 153 -21.87 4.72 11.49
CA ASN A 153 -22.57 5.93 11.87
C ASN A 153 -22.21 7.15 11.02
N PHE A 154 -21.31 7.00 10.04
CA PHE A 154 -20.78 8.13 9.27
C PHE A 154 -21.32 8.16 7.84
N ASN A 155 -21.57 9.37 7.34
CA ASN A 155 -21.94 9.57 5.95
C ASN A 155 -20.70 9.58 5.05
N LEU A 156 -20.48 8.47 4.34
CA LEU A 156 -19.36 8.28 3.41
C LEU A 156 -19.69 8.66 1.95
N ASN A 157 -20.67 9.52 1.68
CA ASN A 157 -21.14 9.79 0.29
C ASN A 157 -20.07 10.31 -0.68
N ASN A 158 -18.96 10.83 -0.18
CA ASN A 158 -17.85 11.30 -1.01
C ASN A 158 -16.79 10.21 -1.28
N PHE A 159 -16.91 9.04 -0.64
CA PHE A 159 -15.96 7.94 -0.79
C PHE A 159 -16.56 6.79 -1.59
N GLU A 160 -15.72 6.15 -2.39
CA GLU A 160 -16.02 4.87 -3.01
C GLU A 160 -16.13 3.79 -1.92
N LYS A 161 -17.30 3.17 -1.81
CA LYS A 161 -17.63 2.27 -0.69
C LYS A 161 -17.42 0.79 -1.02
N THR A 162 -16.93 0.50 -2.22
CA THR A 162 -16.99 -0.85 -2.80
C THR A 162 -15.74 -1.69 -2.62
N CYS A 163 -14.60 -1.08 -2.28
CA CYS A 163 -13.30 -1.78 -2.27
C CYS A 163 -12.45 -1.55 -1.00
N ASN A 164 -12.54 -0.39 -0.34
CA ASN A 164 -11.74 -0.16 0.88
C ASN A 164 -12.18 -1.08 2.03
N GLU A 165 -11.22 -1.81 2.62
CA GLU A 165 -11.52 -2.83 3.63
C GLU A 165 -12.10 -2.27 4.92
N HIS A 166 -11.68 -1.06 5.30
CA HIS A 166 -12.29 -0.37 6.45
C HIS A 166 -13.75 -0.01 6.20
N ILE A 167 -14.16 0.20 4.94
CA ILE A 167 -15.54 0.58 4.58
C ILE A 167 -16.44 -0.65 4.43
N ILE A 168 -16.07 -1.63 3.59
CA ILE A 168 -16.95 -2.75 3.24
C ILE A 168 -17.16 -3.70 4.41
N TYR A 169 -16.10 -4.02 5.15
CA TYR A 169 -16.12 -5.13 6.10
C TYR A 169 -16.47 -4.73 7.53
N SER A 170 -16.71 -3.42 7.73
CA SER A 170 -17.13 -2.75 8.99
C SER A 170 -18.18 -3.51 9.79
N SER A 171 -19.08 -4.25 9.10
CA SER A 171 -20.22 -4.94 9.73
C SER A 171 -20.10 -6.47 9.84
N LYS A 172 -19.07 -7.12 9.27
CA LYS A 172 -19.02 -8.61 9.22
C LYS A 172 -17.69 -9.24 9.67
N HIS A 173 -16.54 -8.62 9.42
CA HIS A 173 -15.23 -9.25 9.65
C HIS A 173 -14.14 -8.31 10.16
N ILE A 174 -14.25 -7.01 9.88
CA ILE A 174 -13.28 -6.00 10.28
C ILE A 174 -14.07 -4.86 10.92
N LYS A 175 -13.79 -4.49 12.17
CA LYS A 175 -14.43 -3.32 12.80
C LYS A 175 -13.37 -2.41 13.39
N THR A 176 -13.45 -1.11 13.11
CA THR A 176 -12.65 -0.12 13.82
C THR A 176 -13.15 -0.03 15.26
N PRO A 177 -12.28 -0.28 16.26
CA PRO A 177 -12.68 -0.14 17.66
C PRO A 177 -13.17 1.27 17.97
N ASP A 178 -14.16 1.41 18.86
CA ASP A 178 -14.82 2.70 19.16
C ASP A 178 -13.85 3.81 19.60
N ASN A 179 -12.73 3.45 20.20
CA ASN A 179 -11.69 4.38 20.67
C ASN A 179 -10.54 4.60 19.67
N LYS A 180 -10.64 4.02 18.47
CA LYS A 180 -9.57 4.07 17.46
C LYS A 180 -9.93 5.04 16.35
N LYS A 181 -8.92 5.83 15.96
CA LYS A 181 -9.04 6.74 14.83
C LYS A 181 -8.86 5.96 13.53
N LEU A 182 -9.61 6.35 12.52
CA LEU A 182 -9.44 5.92 11.14
C LEU A 182 -9.37 7.14 10.25
N PHE A 183 -8.36 7.20 9.41
CA PHE A 183 -8.21 8.22 8.39
C PHE A 183 -8.35 7.58 7.02
N LEU A 184 -9.35 8.00 6.26
CA LEU A 184 -9.59 7.53 4.90
C LEU A 184 -9.12 8.58 3.90
N ILE A 185 -8.49 8.10 2.83
CA ILE A 185 -7.99 8.89 1.71
C ILE A 185 -8.51 8.29 0.42
N GLN A 186 -9.02 9.12 -0.47
CA GLN A 186 -9.32 8.74 -1.84
C GLN A 186 -8.46 9.56 -2.82
N GLY A 187 -7.65 8.85 -3.59
CA GLY A 187 -6.91 9.39 -4.72
C GLY A 187 -7.80 9.70 -5.91
N GLN A 188 -7.37 10.64 -6.75
CA GLN A 188 -8.07 10.96 -7.97
C GLN A 188 -7.79 9.89 -9.04
N LYS A 189 -8.84 9.20 -9.51
CA LYS A 189 -8.75 8.00 -10.37
C LYS A 189 -7.89 8.19 -11.63
N ASN A 190 -8.01 9.31 -12.33
CA ASN A 190 -7.36 9.48 -13.64
C ASN A 190 -5.84 9.73 -13.53
N ASN A 191 -5.40 10.33 -12.42
CA ASN A 191 -4.01 10.72 -12.16
C ASN A 191 -3.36 9.90 -11.03
N SER A 192 -4.02 8.87 -10.53
CA SER A 192 -3.43 7.88 -9.62
C SER A 192 -3.02 6.66 -10.42
N VAL A 193 -1.94 5.99 -10.02
CA VAL A 193 -1.31 4.94 -10.82
C VAL A 193 -0.79 3.81 -9.92
N LEU A 194 -1.13 2.58 -10.27
CA LEU A 194 -0.43 1.36 -9.87
C LEU A 194 0.53 0.96 -11.00
N PHE A 195 1.76 0.58 -10.69
CA PHE A 195 2.77 0.19 -11.68
C PHE A 195 2.76 -1.32 -11.92
N LYS A 196 2.83 -1.75 -13.18
CA LYS A 196 2.99 -3.18 -13.53
C LYS A 196 4.40 -3.66 -13.19
N HIS A 197 5.40 -2.81 -13.43
CA HIS A 197 6.79 -3.00 -13.00
C HIS A 197 7.16 -1.89 -12.01
N PRO A 198 7.47 -2.21 -10.76
CA PRO A 198 7.62 -1.21 -9.71
C PRO A 198 8.96 -0.46 -9.88
N LEU A 199 9.00 0.82 -9.52
CA LEU A 199 10.21 1.64 -9.65
C LEU A 199 11.16 1.32 -8.50
N LYS A 200 12.30 0.68 -8.82
CA LYS A 200 13.36 0.41 -7.84
C LYS A 200 14.02 1.69 -7.37
N ILE A 201 13.96 1.94 -6.05
CA ILE A 201 14.54 3.15 -5.44
C ILE A 201 15.69 2.88 -4.49
N SER A 202 16.00 1.62 -4.18
CA SER A 202 17.05 1.27 -3.23
C SER A 202 18.08 0.28 -3.78
N GLN A 203 19.18 0.19 -3.05
CA GLN A 203 20.04 -0.98 -3.00
C GLN A 203 19.94 -1.54 -1.59
N GLU A 204 19.56 -2.82 -1.47
CA GLU A 204 19.08 -3.39 -0.21
C GLU A 204 17.93 -2.52 0.34
N GLU A 205 17.86 -2.27 1.64
CA GLU A 205 16.82 -1.41 2.23
C GLU A 205 17.18 0.09 2.25
N LYS A 206 18.31 0.49 1.63
CA LYS A 206 18.75 1.89 1.63
C LYS A 206 18.39 2.58 0.32
N ILE A 207 17.58 3.63 0.41
CA ILE A 207 17.23 4.48 -0.74
C ILE A 207 18.52 5.02 -1.38
N LEU A 208 18.64 4.89 -2.70
CA LEU A 208 19.82 5.31 -3.44
C LEU A 208 20.01 6.82 -3.33
N ASN A 209 21.27 7.24 -3.18
CA ASN A 209 21.65 8.66 -3.05
C ASN A 209 21.10 9.54 -4.18
N LYS A 210 20.93 8.99 -5.40
CA LYS A 210 20.33 9.72 -6.52
C LYS A 210 18.90 10.17 -6.21
N TYR A 211 18.06 9.30 -5.63
CA TYR A 211 16.69 9.65 -5.27
C TYR A 211 16.67 10.55 -4.03
N VAL A 212 17.52 10.28 -3.03
CA VAL A 212 17.63 11.15 -1.84
C VAL A 212 17.90 12.60 -2.25
N LYS A 213 18.85 12.82 -3.15
CA LYS A 213 19.18 14.15 -3.68
C LYS A 213 18.11 14.70 -4.62
N ASN A 214 17.72 13.94 -5.65
CA ASN A 214 16.85 14.43 -6.70
C ASN A 214 15.44 14.70 -6.21
N TRP A 215 14.91 13.86 -5.31
CA TRP A 215 13.56 14.02 -4.75
C TRP A 215 13.56 14.87 -3.47
N GLY A 216 14.74 15.18 -2.91
CA GLY A 216 14.85 15.90 -1.64
C GLY A 216 14.19 15.11 -0.51
N ILE A 217 14.58 13.85 -0.35
CA ILE A 217 13.94 12.91 0.59
C ILE A 217 14.37 13.25 2.02
N GLU A 218 13.40 13.61 2.84
CA GLU A 218 13.56 13.88 4.27
C GLU A 218 12.77 12.86 5.08
N GLN A 219 13.45 12.12 5.94
CA GLN A 219 12.79 11.21 6.86
C GLN A 219 11.97 12.00 7.89
N VAL A 220 10.71 11.62 8.07
CA VAL A 220 9.81 12.30 9.01
C VAL A 220 10.27 12.08 10.45
N ASN A 221 10.53 10.82 10.81
CA ASN A 221 11.03 10.38 12.11
C ASN A 221 11.69 8.99 11.93
N LYS A 222 12.71 8.68 12.73
CA LYS A 222 13.37 7.37 12.78
C LYS A 222 12.41 6.20 13.03
N SER A 223 11.32 6.43 13.77
CA SER A 223 10.33 5.39 14.09
C SER A 223 9.28 5.15 13.01
N LEU A 224 9.16 6.04 12.02
CA LEU A 224 8.17 5.94 10.95
C LEU A 224 8.86 5.58 9.64
N GLN A 225 8.27 4.64 8.91
CA GLN A 225 8.70 4.29 7.55
C GLN A 225 8.01 5.23 6.57
N ALA A 226 8.23 6.53 6.77
CA ALA A 226 7.61 7.61 6.02
C ALA A 226 8.62 8.75 5.75
N HIS A 227 8.50 9.34 4.56
CA HIS A 227 9.42 10.38 4.09
C HIS A 227 8.67 11.47 3.32
N TRP A 228 9.04 12.72 3.54
CA TRP A 228 8.64 13.82 2.67
C TRP A 228 9.64 13.97 1.53
N CYS A 229 9.14 14.29 0.33
CA CYS A 229 9.98 14.67 -0.80
C CYS A 229 9.78 16.17 -1.09
N LYS A 230 10.85 16.95 -1.00
CA LYS A 230 10.82 18.41 -1.18
C LYS A 230 10.87 18.85 -2.64
N ASN A 231 11.48 18.06 -3.51
CA ASN A 231 11.60 18.39 -4.93
C ASN A 231 10.41 17.81 -5.71
N PHE A 232 9.22 18.36 -5.43
CA PHE A 232 7.95 17.82 -5.90
C PHE A 232 7.87 17.65 -7.43
N GLU A 233 8.29 18.66 -8.21
CA GLU A 233 8.20 18.59 -9.67
C GLU A 233 9.06 17.44 -10.25
N THR A 234 10.22 17.18 -9.65
CA THR A 234 11.07 16.03 -10.03
C THR A 234 10.37 14.70 -9.72
N VAL A 235 9.82 14.56 -8.50
CA VAL A 235 9.08 13.36 -8.09
C VAL A 235 7.91 13.11 -9.03
N LYS A 236 7.08 14.14 -9.25
CA LYS A 236 5.93 14.08 -10.13
C LYS A 236 6.35 13.70 -11.55
N SER A 237 7.35 14.37 -12.13
CA SER A 237 7.81 14.07 -13.48
C SER A 237 8.31 12.62 -13.60
N GLU A 238 9.09 12.13 -12.65
CA GLU A 238 9.63 10.75 -12.71
C GLU A 238 8.53 9.70 -12.51
N LEU A 239 7.61 9.89 -11.56
CA LEU A 239 6.52 8.95 -11.31
C LEU A 239 5.52 8.89 -12.47
N PHE A 240 5.13 10.05 -13.02
CA PHE A 240 4.23 10.08 -14.16
C PHE A 240 4.89 9.51 -15.42
N LYS A 241 6.17 9.82 -15.66
CA LYS A 241 6.93 9.22 -16.77
C LYS A 241 7.03 7.71 -16.62
N HIS A 242 7.35 7.22 -15.41
CA HIS A 242 7.40 5.78 -15.13
C HIS A 242 6.03 5.12 -15.34
N GLY A 243 4.93 5.83 -15.09
CA GLY A 243 3.56 5.31 -15.22
C GLY A 243 2.95 5.33 -16.63
N GLN A 244 3.45 6.12 -17.58
CA GLN A 244 2.77 6.36 -18.88
C GLN A 244 2.46 5.07 -19.68
N GLU A 245 3.38 4.11 -19.69
CA GLU A 245 3.24 2.84 -20.40
C GLU A 245 3.26 1.62 -19.46
N ASN A 246 3.23 1.88 -18.14
CA ASN A 246 3.46 0.88 -17.11
C ASN A 246 2.31 0.83 -16.09
N ARG A 247 1.12 1.31 -16.46
CA ARG A 247 -0.05 1.22 -15.58
C ARG A 247 -0.50 -0.23 -15.46
N TRP A 248 -0.69 -0.71 -14.24
CA TRP A 248 -1.27 -2.02 -14.00
C TRP A 248 -2.80 -1.90 -13.98
N VAL A 249 -3.43 -2.20 -15.12
CA VAL A 249 -4.89 -2.17 -15.29
C VAL A 249 -5.56 -3.53 -15.06
N GLU A 250 -4.77 -4.60 -15.12
CA GLU A 250 -5.19 -5.99 -14.92
C GLU A 250 -5.28 -6.39 -13.44
N TRP A 251 -4.91 -5.50 -12.51
CA TRP A 251 -4.94 -5.81 -11.09
C TRP A 251 -6.38 -5.85 -10.60
N ALA A 252 -6.93 -7.06 -10.51
CA ALA A 252 -8.31 -7.33 -10.14
C ALA A 252 -8.38 -7.77 -8.66
N ILE A 253 -8.17 -6.84 -7.73
CA ILE A 253 -8.61 -7.06 -6.35
C ILE A 253 -9.87 -6.22 -6.09
N PRO A 254 -11.05 -6.85 -6.05
CA PRO A 254 -12.14 -6.48 -5.18
C PRO A 254 -11.92 -7.02 -3.76
#